data_AF-A0A7C7ASC6-F1
#
_entry.id   AF-A0A7C7ASC6-F1
#
_cell.length_a   1.000
_cell.length_b   1.000
_cell.length_c   1.000
_cell.angle_alpha   90.00
_cell.angle_beta   90.00
_cell.angle_gamma   90.00
#
_symmetry.space_group_name_H-M   'P 1'
#
loop_
_entity.id
_entity.type
_entity.pdbx_description
1 polymer ?
#
loop_
_entity_poly.entity_id
_entity_poly.type
_entity_poly.pdbx_seq_one_letter_code
_entity_poly.pdbx_strand_id
1 'polypeptide(L)' 'MKKVILFLVLAVFSLNLVCAVPDYSMIPPQSLPTFTGSLDDPQVNYVYEDTNGLYVYVEYEGVLYVFYF' A
#
# COMPACT_ATOMS: atom_id res chain seq x y z
N MET A 1 6.32 -27.20 -26.57
CA MET A 1 6.78 -25.84 -26.92
C MET A 1 5.72 -24.79 -26.58
N LYS A 2 4.65 -24.60 -27.37
CA LYS A 2 3.63 -23.54 -27.14
C LYS A 2 2.97 -23.55 -25.74
N LYS A 3 2.59 -24.73 -25.23
CA LYS A 3 1.98 -24.86 -23.89
C LYS A 3 2.94 -24.45 -22.76
N VAL A 4 4.24 -24.74 -22.91
CA VAL A 4 5.27 -24.38 -21.92
C VAL A 4 5.45 -22.85 -21.87
N ILE A 5 5.45 -22.20 -23.04
CA ILE A 5 5.51 -20.74 -23.14
C ILE A 5 4.29 -20.10 -22.46
N LEU A 6 3.09 -20.65 -22.69
CA LEU A 6 1.87 -20.17 -22.03
C LEU A 6 1.98 -20.25 -20.49
N PHE A 7 2.44 -21.38 -19.95
CA PHE A 7 2.62 -21.53 -18.51
C PHE A 7 3.68 -20.57 -17.95
N LEU A 8 4.76 -20.32 -18.67
CA LEU A 8 5.78 -19.33 -18.30
C LEU A 8 5.21 -17.92 -18.23
N VAL A 9 4.44 -17.50 -19.24
CA VAL A 9 3.78 -16.18 -19.26
C VAL A 9 2.80 -16.06 -18.08
N LEU A 10 2.03 -17.10 -17.81
CA LEU A 10 1.08 -17.11 -16.69
C LEU A 10 1.78 -17.03 -15.33
N ALA A 11 2.90 -17.75 -15.18
CA ALA A 11 3.72 -17.72 -13.96
C ALA A 11 4.32 -16.33 -13.73
N VAL A 12 4.82 -15.67 -14.78
CA VAL A 12 5.33 -14.30 -14.67
C VAL A 12 4.21 -13.33 -14.28
N PHE A 13 3.03 -13.43 -14.90
CA PHE A 13 1.90 -12.58 -14.56
C PHE A 13 1.45 -12.76 -13.10
N SER A 14 1.29 -14.00 -12.67
CA SER A 14 0.86 -14.31 -11.29
C SER A 14 1.89 -13.85 -10.25
N LEU A 15 3.18 -13.97 -10.54
CA LEU A 15 4.23 -13.45 -9.66
C LEU A 15 4.17 -11.92 -9.54
N ASN A 16 3.93 -11.21 -10.66
CA ASN A 16 3.77 -9.75 -10.63
C ASN A 16 2.54 -9.33 -9.83
N LEU A 17 1.43 -10.06 -9.89
CA LEU A 17 0.24 -9.74 -9.08
C LEU A 17 0.49 -9.94 -7.58
N VAL A 18 1.20 -11.01 -7.20
CA VAL A 18 1.46 -11.32 -5.78
C VAL A 18 2.52 -10.39 -5.18
N CYS A 19 3.52 -9.98 -5.96
CA CYS A 19 4.61 -9.13 -5.51
C CYS A 19 4.40 -7.64 -5.80
N ALA A 20 3.23 -7.24 -6.33
CA ALA A 20 2.94 -5.84 -6.61
C ALA A 20 2.89 -5.06 -5.29
N VAL A 21 3.78 -4.08 -5.15
CA VAL A 21 3.70 -3.09 -4.07
C VAL A 21 2.54 -2.14 -4.39
N PRO A 22 1.65 -1.81 -3.43
CA PRO A 22 0.58 -0.87 -3.65
C PRO A 22 1.15 0.51 -4.00
N ASP A 23 0.61 1.15 -5.04
CA ASP A 23 0.87 2.57 -5.30
C ASP A 23 -0.09 3.43 -4.48
N TYR A 24 0.36 3.80 -3.29
CA TYR A 24 -0.40 4.63 -2.36
C TYR A 24 -0.65 6.04 -2.89
N SER A 25 0.17 6.56 -3.81
CA SER A 25 0.00 7.92 -4.36
C SER A 25 -1.29 8.11 -5.15
N MET A 26 -1.88 7.01 -5.62
CA MET A 26 -3.14 7.01 -6.36
C MET A 26 -4.38 7.02 -5.47
N ILE A 27 -4.22 6.83 -4.15
CA ILE A 27 -5.33 6.81 -3.20
C ILE A 27 -5.62 8.24 -2.76
N PRO A 28 -6.85 8.77 -2.96
CA PRO A 28 -7.21 10.09 -2.45
C PRO A 28 -7.23 10.07 -0.90
N PRO A 29 -6.54 10.99 -0.20
CA PRO A 29 -6.42 10.93 1.26
C PRO A 29 -7.77 11.03 1.96
N GLN A 30 -8.68 11.85 1.45
CA GLN A 30 -10.05 12.00 1.98
C GLN A 30 -10.94 10.76 1.83
N SER A 31 -10.50 9.74 1.11
CA SER A 31 -11.25 8.47 0.99
C SER A 31 -10.94 7.49 2.13
N LEU A 32 -9.90 7.76 2.92
CA LEU A 32 -9.45 6.91 4.02
C LEU A 32 -10.01 7.40 5.36
N PRO A 33 -10.20 6.49 6.33
CA PRO A 33 -10.47 6.86 7.71
C PRO A 33 -9.27 7.63 8.30
N THR A 34 -9.55 8.63 9.13
CA THR A 34 -8.50 9.39 9.81
C THR A 34 -7.94 8.61 11.00
N PHE A 35 -6.62 8.48 11.06
CA PHE A 35 -5.92 7.92 12.22
C PHE A 35 -5.90 8.96 13.35
N THR A 36 -6.32 8.54 14.55
CA THR A 36 -6.36 9.40 15.74
C THR A 36 -5.49 8.88 16.89
N GLY A 37 -4.80 7.74 16.66
CA GLY A 37 -3.86 7.16 17.62
C GLY A 37 -2.50 7.87 17.63
N SER A 38 -1.58 7.35 18.45
CA SER A 38 -0.20 7.86 18.47
C SER A 38 0.59 7.30 17.31
N LEU A 39 1.29 8.19 16.62
CA LEU A 39 2.26 7.89 15.57
C LEU A 39 3.55 7.24 16.09
N ASP A 40 3.79 7.30 17.41
CA ASP A 40 4.90 6.62 18.10
C ASP A 40 4.56 5.18 18.51
N ASP A 41 3.33 4.74 18.30
CA ASP A 41 2.93 3.36 18.62
C ASP A 41 3.70 2.38 17.71
N PRO A 42 4.44 1.40 18.28
CA PRO A 42 5.23 0.47 17.49
C PRO A 42 4.40 -0.47 16.59
N GLN A 43 3.07 -0.54 16.77
CA GLN A 43 2.17 -1.28 15.88
C GLN A 43 1.74 -0.48 14.66
N VAL A 44 2.01 0.83 14.63
CA VAL A 44 1.71 1.71 13.50
C VAL A 44 2.83 1.61 12.48
N ASN A 45 2.49 1.18 11.27
CA ASN A 45 3.45 1.07 10.17
C ASN A 45 3.27 2.22 9.19
N TYR A 46 4.33 2.98 8.92
CA TYR A 46 4.31 4.06 7.93
C TYR A 46 4.50 3.48 6.54
N VAL A 47 3.51 3.66 5.67
CA VAL A 47 3.50 3.07 4.32
C VAL A 47 3.63 4.11 3.21
N TYR A 48 3.31 5.37 3.49
CA TYR A 48 3.42 6.47 2.54
C TYR A 48 3.53 7.82 3.25
N GLU A 49 4.28 8.74 2.65
CA GLU A 49 4.41 10.13 3.08
C GLU A 49 4.10 11.03 1.88
N ASP A 50 3.21 12.01 2.10
CA ASP A 50 2.91 13.02 1.09
C ASP A 50 4.15 13.88 0.81
N THR A 51 4.40 14.17 -0.47
CA THR A 51 5.55 14.95 -0.91
C THR A 51 5.61 16.35 -0.30
N ASN A 52 4.48 16.93 0.10
CA ASN A 52 4.42 18.25 0.73
C ASN A 52 4.41 18.18 2.26
N GLY A 53 4.47 16.98 2.85
CA GLY A 53 4.45 16.79 4.30
C GLY A 53 3.12 17.17 4.96
N LEU A 54 2.01 17.12 4.22
CA LEU A 54 0.69 17.48 4.74
C LEU A 54 -0.01 16.31 5.46
N TYR A 55 0.31 15.08 5.07
CA TYR A 55 -0.25 13.87 5.66
C TYR A 55 0.67 12.68 5.43
N VAL A 56 0.43 11.61 6.17
CA VAL A 56 1.02 10.28 5.96
C VAL A 56 -0.08 9.23 5.89
N TYR A 57 0.19 8.11 5.22
CA TYR A 57 -0.61 6.90 5.39
C TYR A 57 0.09 5.93 6.32
N VAL A 58 -0.72 5.37 7.19
CA VAL A 58 -0.29 4.38 8.16
C VAL A 58 -1.18 3.15 8.07
N GLU A 59 -0.58 1.99 8.25
CA GLU A 59 -1.28 0.74 8.45
C GLU A 59 -1.29 0.43 9.95
N TYR A 60 -2.48 0.23 10.50
CA TYR A 60 -2.69 -0.15 11.89
C TYR A 60 -3.74 -1.26 11.94
N GLU A 61 -3.42 -2.38 12.58
CA GLU A 61 -4.27 -3.57 12.65
C GLU A 61 -4.80 -4.06 11.29
N GLY A 62 -3.99 -3.90 10.22
CA GLY A 62 -4.34 -4.32 8.86
C GLY A 62 -5.29 -3.38 8.12
N VAL A 63 -5.56 -2.19 8.67
CA VAL A 63 -6.38 -1.16 8.05
C VAL A 63 -5.50 0.03 7.68
N LEU A 64 -5.70 0.56 6.48
CA LEU A 64 -5.03 1.75 5.99
C LEU A 64 -5.77 3.01 6.45
N TYR A 65 -5.03 3.93 7.07
CA TYR A 65 -5.53 5.21 7.56
C TYR A 65 -4.73 6.38 7.00
N VAL A 66 -5.31 7.57 7.07
CA VAL A 66 -4.62 8.84 6.84
C VAL A 66 -4.41 9.60 8.14
N PHE A 67 -3.21 10.12 8.37
CA PHE A 67 -2.92 11.06 9.46
C PHE A 67 -2.53 12.41 8.88
N TYR A 68 -3.19 13.48 9.32
CA TYR A 68 -2.91 14.86 8.90
C TYR A 68 -2.08 15.56 9.98
N PHE A 69 -1.04 16.29 9.58
CA PHE A 69 -0.21 17.10 10.49
C PHE A 69 -0.87 18.43 10.87
#